data_AF-A0A1W9UDN3-F1
#
_entry.id   AF-A0A1W9UDN3-F1
#
_cell.length_a   1.000
_cell.length_b   1.000
_cell.length_c   1.000
_cell.angle_alpha   90.00
_cell.angle_beta   90.00
_cell.angle_gamma   90.00
#
_symmetry.space_group_name_H-M   'P 1'
#
loop_
_entity.id
_entity.type
_entity.pdbx_description
1 polymer ?
#
loop_
_entity_poly.entity_id
_entity_poly.type
_entity_poly.pdbx_seq_one_letter_code
_entity_poly.pdbx_strand_id
1 'polypeptide(L)'
;MIPPSYFYTFDVPEFGLVGYYYPNINWEGAPAVVQRDVFLTAGEVLPTPYSIIWQGKILVEQPGLYKFGLNSDDGSMLYLDERLVVDNGGSHGARYVEGSINLSGGYHDIELRYFQEGGSRELELWWTLPEGKRELIPPTILFPWEGEVPARQAEAAQIATPPAGAVADSLWRVWGEGAEMQPRGVAVSPVTGWVYVSDAASRRVQVFDRAGELLFAARCWPRGANMARGRASSISPPTWPWGQTARYT
;
A
#
# COMPACT_ATOMS: atom_id res chain seq x y z
N MET A 1 18.79 28.37 -18.11
CA MET A 1 17.45 28.31 -17.48
C MET A 1 16.55 27.51 -18.39
N ILE A 2 15.90 26.47 -17.88
CA ILE A 2 14.91 25.69 -18.64
C ILE A 2 13.55 26.38 -18.45
N PRO A 3 12.79 26.70 -19.52
CA PRO A 3 11.51 27.39 -19.39
C PRO A 3 10.47 26.53 -18.68
N PRO A 4 9.60 27.11 -17.82
CA PRO A 4 8.63 26.34 -17.04
C PRO A 4 7.69 25.45 -17.85
N SER A 5 7.42 25.82 -19.10
CA SER A 5 6.60 25.06 -20.05
C SER A 5 7.22 23.74 -20.52
N TYR A 6 8.50 23.49 -20.21
CA TYR A 6 9.17 22.20 -20.45
C TYR A 6 9.13 21.29 -19.22
N PHE A 7 8.62 21.75 -18.07
CA PHE A 7 8.26 20.87 -16.98
C PHE A 7 6.87 20.30 -17.27
N TYR A 8 6.83 19.06 -17.75
CA TYR A 8 5.63 18.25 -17.64
C TYR A 8 5.48 17.87 -16.18
N THR A 9 4.62 18.58 -15.45
CA THR A 9 4.01 18.01 -14.26
C THR A 9 2.96 17.05 -14.77
N PHE A 10 3.20 15.74 -14.66
CA PHE A 10 2.05 14.87 -14.54
C PHE A 10 1.30 15.36 -13.31
N ASP A 11 0.00 15.63 -13.42
CA ASP A 11 -0.87 15.49 -12.27
C ASP A 11 -0.71 14.02 -11.87
N VAL A 12 0.20 13.75 -10.93
CA VAL A 12 0.34 12.40 -10.40
C VAL A 12 -0.98 12.19 -9.70
N PRO A 13 -1.87 11.30 -10.19
CA PRO A 13 -3.13 11.06 -9.51
C PRO A 13 -2.76 10.68 -8.10
N GLU A 14 -3.32 11.42 -7.15
CA GLU A 14 -2.99 11.25 -5.77
C GLU A 14 -3.60 9.92 -5.28
N PHE A 15 -2.95 8.77 -5.52
CA PHE A 15 -3.44 7.45 -5.12
C PHE A 15 -3.51 7.20 -3.61
N GLY A 16 -4.34 6.26 -3.17
CA GLY A 16 -4.49 5.85 -1.77
C GLY A 16 -5.75 6.39 -1.11
N LEU A 17 -5.96 6.04 0.16
CA LEU A 17 -7.12 6.44 0.95
C LEU A 17 -6.71 7.33 2.12
N VAL A 18 -7.65 8.08 2.69
CA VAL A 18 -7.41 8.84 3.92
C VAL A 18 -7.69 7.92 5.12
N GLY A 19 -6.65 7.63 5.89
CA GLY A 19 -6.70 6.86 7.13
C GLY A 19 -6.92 7.76 8.34
N TYR A 20 -7.96 7.45 9.12
CA TYR A 20 -8.31 8.05 10.40
C TYR A 20 -8.00 7.05 11.51
N TYR A 21 -7.04 7.38 12.36
CA TYR A 21 -6.52 6.47 13.39
C TYR A 21 -7.04 6.86 14.77
N TYR A 22 -7.63 5.91 15.48
CA TYR A 22 -8.26 6.11 16.77
C TYR A 22 -7.52 5.33 17.87
N PRO A 23 -7.27 5.91 19.05
CA PRO A 23 -6.61 5.25 20.18
C PRO A 23 -7.59 4.36 20.97
N ASN A 24 -8.44 3.62 20.26
CA ASN A 24 -9.41 2.66 20.78
C ASN A 24 -9.82 1.70 19.65
N ILE A 25 -10.47 0.58 19.97
CA ILE A 25 -10.90 -0.42 18.97
C ILE A 25 -12.25 -0.12 18.30
N ASN A 26 -12.99 0.89 18.78
CA ASN A 26 -14.38 1.14 18.37
C ASN A 26 -14.53 2.24 17.31
N TRP A 27 -13.42 2.78 16.79
CA TRP A 27 -13.42 3.93 15.87
C TRP A 27 -14.16 5.17 16.43
N GLU A 28 -14.12 5.36 17.75
CA GLU A 28 -14.87 6.41 18.44
C GLU A 28 -14.01 7.62 18.80
N GLY A 29 -14.63 8.79 18.87
CA GLY A 29 -14.00 10.05 19.27
C GLY A 29 -13.29 10.77 18.12
N ALA A 30 -12.40 11.70 18.45
CA ALA A 30 -11.58 12.37 17.45
C ALA A 30 -10.39 11.47 17.05
N PRO A 31 -10.06 11.36 15.76
CA PRO A 31 -8.89 10.62 15.33
C PRO A 31 -7.62 11.30 15.86
N ALA A 32 -6.69 10.50 16.40
CA ALA A 32 -5.39 10.98 16.88
C ALA A 32 -4.42 11.27 15.73
N VAL A 33 -4.57 10.55 14.61
CA VAL A 33 -3.80 10.78 13.38
C VAL A 33 -4.75 10.71 12.19
N VAL A 34 -4.57 11.64 11.25
CA VAL A 34 -5.21 11.62 9.93
C VAL A 34 -4.10 11.75 8.90
N GLN A 35 -4.03 10.79 7.97
CA GLN A 35 -3.04 10.82 6.90
C GLN A 35 -3.54 10.09 5.66
N ARG A 36 -2.85 10.28 4.55
CA ARG A 36 -3.11 9.53 3.32
C ARG A 36 -2.19 8.32 3.23
N ASP A 37 -2.80 7.16 3.02
CA ASP A 37 -2.13 5.87 2.92
C ASP A 37 -2.27 5.32 1.50
N VAL A 38 -1.12 5.17 0.84
CA VAL A 38 -1.04 4.50 -0.46
C VAL A 38 -1.20 2.98 -0.29
N PHE A 39 -0.75 2.45 0.83
CA PHE A 39 -0.86 1.03 1.17
C PHE A 39 -1.68 0.89 2.44
N LEU A 40 -2.78 0.14 2.37
CA LEU A 40 -3.65 -0.13 3.51
C LEU A 40 -3.06 -1.32 4.27
N THR A 41 -2.47 -1.06 5.44
CA THR A 41 -1.77 -2.09 6.23
C THR A 41 -2.06 -1.94 7.72
N ALA A 42 -1.86 -3.01 8.47
CA ALA A 42 -1.89 -3.03 9.94
C ALA A 42 -0.62 -2.41 10.57
N GLY A 43 -0.21 -1.23 10.07
CA GLY A 43 0.99 -0.52 10.52
C GLY A 43 0.89 0.05 11.95
N GLU A 44 2.03 0.22 12.62
CA GLU A 44 2.10 0.70 14.02
C GLU A 44 2.16 2.23 14.07
N VAL A 45 1.08 2.87 13.61
CA VAL A 45 0.96 4.33 13.69
C VAL A 45 0.55 4.76 15.10
N LEU A 46 -0.28 3.96 15.77
CA LEU A 46 -0.67 4.10 17.17
C LEU A 46 -0.30 2.85 17.96
N PRO A 47 -0.05 2.96 19.28
CA PRO A 47 0.11 1.79 20.13
C PRO A 47 -1.19 0.99 20.22
N THR A 48 -1.08 -0.33 20.28
CA THR A 48 -2.20 -1.23 20.57
C THR A 48 -2.78 -0.95 21.96
N PRO A 49 -4.12 -0.89 22.12
CA PRO A 49 -5.14 -1.08 21.10
C PRO A 49 -5.41 0.16 20.25
N TYR A 50 -5.70 -0.05 18.96
CA TYR A 50 -6.05 1.03 18.04
C TYR A 50 -7.05 0.55 16.97
N SER A 51 -7.63 1.50 16.26
CA SER A 51 -8.46 1.22 15.09
C SER A 51 -8.25 2.27 14.01
N ILE A 52 -8.57 1.89 12.78
CA ILE A 52 -8.36 2.71 11.58
C ILE A 52 -9.62 2.64 10.72
N ILE A 53 -10.08 3.79 10.24
CA ILE A 53 -11.01 3.88 9.11
C ILE A 53 -10.23 4.48 7.94
N TRP A 54 -10.17 3.77 6.82
CA TRP A 54 -9.73 4.33 5.54
C TRP A 54 -10.95 4.68 4.69
N GLN A 55 -11.01 5.90 4.17
CA GLN A 55 -12.09 6.37 3.30
C GLN A 55 -11.56 6.98 1.99
N GLY A 56 -12.35 6.82 0.92
CA GLY A 56 -12.10 7.44 -0.36
C GLY A 56 -12.91 6.79 -1.47
N LYS A 57 -12.33 6.69 -2.66
CA LYS A 57 -12.92 6.08 -3.85
C LYS A 57 -12.11 4.87 -4.31
N ILE A 58 -12.80 3.88 -4.86
CA ILE A 58 -12.21 2.82 -5.68
C ILE A 58 -12.70 2.96 -7.13
N LEU A 59 -11.80 2.83 -8.11
CA LEU A 59 -12.15 2.81 -9.52
C LEU A 59 -12.44 1.38 -9.99
N VAL A 60 -13.65 1.18 -10.52
CA VAL A 60 -14.10 -0.05 -11.15
C VAL A 60 -14.11 0.15 -12.66
N GLU A 61 -13.19 -0.49 -13.38
CA GLU A 61 -13.08 -0.32 -14.84
C GLU A 61 -14.20 -1.04 -15.61
N GLN A 62 -14.56 -2.25 -15.15
CA GLN A 62 -15.55 -3.10 -15.81
C GLN A 62 -16.73 -3.37 -14.87
N PRO A 63 -17.97 -3.08 -15.27
CA PRO A 63 -19.13 -3.44 -14.45
C PRO A 63 -19.24 -4.96 -14.32
N GLY A 64 -19.69 -5.44 -13.15
CA GLY A 64 -19.92 -6.87 -12.95
C GLY A 64 -19.96 -7.29 -11.49
N LEU A 65 -19.95 -8.60 -11.28
CA LEU A 65 -19.90 -9.22 -9.96
C LEU A 65 -18.45 -9.30 -9.49
N TYR A 66 -18.14 -8.54 -8.45
CA TYR A 66 -16.85 -8.59 -7.77
C TYR A 66 -16.98 -9.39 -6.48
N LYS A 67 -15.90 -10.09 -6.12
CA LYS A 67 -15.71 -10.59 -4.75
C LYS A 67 -14.64 -9.78 -4.07
N PHE A 68 -14.87 -9.37 -2.83
CA PHE A 68 -13.86 -8.72 -2.00
C PHE A 68 -13.47 -9.67 -0.87
N GLY A 69 -12.20 -9.65 -0.49
CA GLY A 69 -11.66 -10.48 0.58
C GLY A 69 -10.84 -9.67 1.56
N LEU A 70 -11.00 -9.94 2.85
CA LEU A 70 -10.21 -9.37 3.92
C LEU A 70 -9.47 -10.50 4.64
N ASN A 71 -8.14 -10.45 4.68
CA ASN A 71 -7.34 -11.21 5.64
C ASN A 71 -6.93 -10.25 6.76
N SER A 72 -7.33 -10.50 8.01
CA SER A 72 -6.95 -9.62 9.12
C SER A 72 -6.72 -10.33 10.44
N ASP A 73 -5.90 -9.68 11.27
CA ASP A 73 -5.63 -9.94 12.69
C ASP A 73 -5.50 -8.56 13.37
N ASP A 74 -6.41 -8.10 14.22
CA ASP A 74 -7.72 -8.66 14.57
C ASP A 74 -8.77 -8.41 13.45
N GLY A 75 -9.88 -7.72 13.77
CA GLY A 75 -11.05 -7.66 12.91
C GLY A 75 -11.03 -6.53 11.88
N SER A 76 -11.76 -6.73 10.79
CA SER A 76 -11.91 -5.74 9.72
C SER A 76 -13.27 -5.82 9.02
N MET A 77 -13.71 -4.70 8.44
CA MET A 77 -14.96 -4.62 7.69
C MET A 77 -14.78 -3.75 6.45
N LEU A 78 -15.36 -4.18 5.33
CA LEU A 78 -15.33 -3.42 4.07
C LEU A 78 -16.74 -2.99 3.69
N TYR A 79 -16.89 -1.70 3.44
CA TYR A 79 -18.09 -1.10 2.88
C TYR A 79 -17.79 -0.55 1.49
N LEU A 80 -18.73 -0.77 0.57
CA LEU A 80 -18.73 -0.16 -0.75
C LEU A 80 -20.08 0.51 -0.98
N ASP A 81 -20.08 1.79 -1.35
CA ASP A 81 -21.29 2.61 -1.47
C ASP A 81 -22.22 2.47 -0.25
N GLU A 82 -21.64 2.66 0.95
CA GLU A 82 -22.31 2.55 2.26
C GLU A 82 -22.84 1.14 2.60
N ARG A 83 -22.67 0.14 1.73
CA ARG A 83 -23.11 -1.24 1.95
C ARG A 83 -21.97 -2.09 2.51
N LEU A 84 -22.23 -2.76 3.64
CA LEU A 84 -21.31 -3.77 4.18
C LEU A 84 -21.18 -4.94 3.19
N VAL A 85 -19.98 -5.13 2.65
CA VAL A 85 -19.66 -6.19 1.70
C VAL A 85 -18.96 -7.35 2.39
N VAL A 86 -17.96 -7.06 3.23
CA VAL A 86 -17.21 -8.06 3.98
C VAL A 86 -17.27 -7.71 5.47
N ASP A 87 -17.74 -8.66 6.29
CA ASP A 87 -17.69 -8.57 7.74
C ASP A 87 -16.72 -9.63 8.27
N ASN A 88 -15.51 -9.18 8.61
CA ASN A 88 -14.49 -9.96 9.30
C ASN A 88 -14.29 -9.40 10.71
N GLY A 89 -15.36 -8.99 11.40
CA GLY A 89 -15.29 -8.42 12.73
C GLY A 89 -14.98 -9.42 13.85
N GLY A 90 -14.87 -8.87 15.06
CA GLY A 90 -14.52 -9.61 16.28
C GLY A 90 -13.02 -9.78 16.48
N SER A 91 -12.63 -10.10 17.72
CA SER A 91 -11.23 -10.36 18.11
C SER A 91 -10.83 -11.77 17.66
N HIS A 92 -9.78 -11.89 16.86
CA HIS A 92 -9.33 -13.15 16.28
C HIS A 92 -7.94 -13.03 15.66
N GLY A 93 -7.17 -14.13 15.70
CA GLY A 93 -5.95 -14.22 14.89
C GLY A 93 -6.24 -14.17 13.39
N ALA A 94 -5.18 -14.11 12.57
CA ALA A 94 -5.27 -14.04 11.09
C ALA A 94 -6.37 -14.92 10.47
N ARG A 95 -7.37 -14.28 9.87
CA ARG A 95 -8.54 -14.93 9.26
C ARG A 95 -8.92 -14.23 7.96
N TYR A 96 -9.20 -15.03 6.93
CA TYR A 96 -9.69 -14.58 5.63
C TYR A 96 -11.20 -14.75 5.49
N VAL A 97 -11.92 -13.69 5.12
CA VAL A 97 -13.37 -13.69 4.85
C VAL A 97 -13.64 -12.98 3.52
N GLU A 98 -14.61 -13.47 2.75
CA GLU A 98 -15.05 -12.88 1.48
C GLU A 98 -16.51 -12.43 1.49
N GLY A 99 -16.79 -11.44 0.65
CA GLY A 99 -18.11 -10.96 0.31
C GLY A 99 -18.23 -10.70 -1.18
N SER A 100 -19.43 -10.45 -1.69
CA SER A 100 -19.65 -10.18 -3.12
C SER A 100 -20.64 -9.05 -3.33
N ILE A 101 -20.39 -8.25 -4.37
CA ILE A 101 -21.23 -7.11 -4.74
C ILE A 101 -21.20 -6.92 -6.26
N ASN A 102 -22.33 -6.52 -6.85
CA ASN A 102 -22.37 -6.05 -8.23
C ASN A 102 -22.02 -4.56 -8.25
N LEU A 103 -21.02 -4.18 -9.04
CA LEU A 103 -20.59 -2.79 -9.21
C LEU A 103 -20.81 -2.33 -10.65
N SER A 104 -21.16 -1.06 -10.81
CA SER A 104 -21.11 -0.39 -12.11
C SER A 104 -19.67 -0.03 -12.48
N GLY A 105 -19.43 0.37 -13.73
CA GLY A 105 -18.15 1.00 -14.07
C GLY A 105 -18.10 2.43 -13.54
N GLY A 106 -16.96 2.85 -13.00
CA GLY A 106 -16.75 4.19 -12.44
C GLY A 106 -16.20 4.18 -11.03
N TYR A 107 -16.28 5.33 -10.36
CA TYR A 107 -15.85 5.48 -8.98
C TYR A 107 -16.95 5.05 -8.01
N HIS A 108 -16.55 4.27 -7.02
CA HIS A 108 -17.40 3.82 -5.92
C HIS A 108 -16.81 4.27 -4.59
N ASP A 109 -17.67 4.58 -3.61
CA ASP A 109 -17.20 4.91 -2.27
C ASP A 109 -16.65 3.66 -1.62
N ILE A 110 -15.47 3.76 -1.00
CA ILE A 110 -14.84 2.68 -0.25
C ILE A 110 -14.56 3.13 1.17
N GLU A 111 -14.98 2.31 2.13
CA GLU A 111 -14.61 2.46 3.54
C GLU A 111 -14.10 1.11 4.06
N LEU A 112 -12.84 1.08 4.50
CA LEU A 112 -12.22 -0.07 5.14
C LEU A 112 -12.02 0.25 6.62
N ARG A 113 -12.63 -0.55 7.49
CA ARG A 113 -12.42 -0.50 8.94
C ARG A 113 -11.51 -1.63 9.36
N TYR A 114 -10.58 -1.34 10.25
CA TYR A 114 -9.70 -2.32 10.89
C TYR A 114 -9.52 -1.95 12.36
N PHE A 115 -9.37 -2.93 13.24
CA PHE A 115 -8.91 -2.71 14.60
C PHE A 115 -7.89 -3.76 15.02
N GLN A 116 -7.04 -3.35 15.96
CA GLN A 116 -6.09 -4.21 16.63
C GLN A 116 -6.32 -4.13 18.14
N GLU A 117 -6.69 -5.24 18.76
CA GLU A 117 -6.87 -5.35 20.20
C GLU A 117 -5.59 -5.85 20.88
N GLY A 118 -4.88 -6.81 20.27
CA GLY A 118 -3.69 -7.40 20.87
C GLY A 118 -2.97 -8.43 19.99
N GLY A 119 -1.77 -8.84 20.39
CA GLY A 119 -1.05 -9.93 19.72
C GLY A 119 -0.46 -9.56 18.36
N SER A 120 -0.51 -10.50 17.42
CA SER A 120 -0.05 -10.32 16.04
C SER A 120 -1.00 -9.43 15.26
N ARG A 121 -0.57 -8.94 14.10
CA ARG A 121 -1.39 -8.05 13.27
C ARG A 121 -1.19 -8.33 11.80
N GLU A 122 -2.28 -8.27 11.05
CA GLU A 122 -2.30 -8.47 9.61
C GLU A 122 -3.48 -7.73 9.00
N LEU A 123 -3.30 -7.21 7.78
CA LEU A 123 -4.38 -6.68 6.98
C LEU A 123 -4.02 -6.80 5.50
N GLU A 124 -4.85 -7.51 4.74
CA GLU A 124 -4.78 -7.57 3.30
C GLU A 124 -6.19 -7.39 2.70
N LEU A 125 -6.29 -6.54 1.68
CA LEU A 125 -7.50 -6.29 0.92
C LEU A 125 -7.37 -6.89 -0.48
N TRP A 126 -8.21 -7.87 -0.76
CA TRP A 126 -8.24 -8.63 -2.01
C TRP A 126 -9.51 -8.33 -2.80
N TRP A 127 -9.41 -8.49 -4.12
CA TRP A 127 -10.59 -8.60 -4.97
C TRP A 127 -10.46 -9.75 -5.97
N THR A 128 -11.61 -10.27 -6.41
CA THR A 128 -11.74 -11.14 -7.58
C THR A 128 -12.56 -10.38 -8.62
N LEU A 129 -11.94 -10.12 -9.77
CA LEU A 129 -12.56 -9.45 -10.91
C LEU A 129 -13.69 -10.32 -11.50
N PRO A 130 -14.63 -9.74 -12.29
CA PRO A 130 -15.71 -10.49 -12.93
C PRO A 130 -15.24 -11.68 -13.78
N GLU A 131 -14.06 -11.59 -14.39
CA GLU A 131 -13.40 -12.65 -15.15
C GLU A 131 -12.73 -13.74 -14.29
N GLY A 132 -12.75 -13.60 -12.96
CA GLY A 132 -12.27 -14.60 -12.02
C GLY A 132 -10.81 -14.45 -11.58
N LYS A 133 -10.09 -13.43 -12.04
CA LYS A 133 -8.73 -13.15 -11.57
C LYS A 133 -8.78 -12.57 -10.15
N ARG A 134 -8.12 -13.23 -9.19
CA ARG A 134 -7.97 -12.76 -7.82
C ARG A 134 -6.59 -12.13 -7.58
N GLU A 135 -6.57 -10.95 -6.98
CA GLU A 135 -5.34 -10.23 -6.63
C GLU A 135 -5.55 -9.28 -5.45
N LEU A 136 -4.46 -8.80 -4.86
CA LEU A 136 -4.51 -7.67 -3.92
C LEU A 136 -5.02 -6.44 -4.68
N ILE A 137 -5.84 -5.64 -4.03
CA ILE A 137 -6.29 -4.37 -4.61
C ILE A 137 -5.06 -3.48 -4.83
N PRO A 138 -4.77 -3.08 -6.08
CA PRO A 138 -3.63 -2.23 -6.35
C PRO A 138 -3.90 -0.81 -5.83
N PRO A 139 -2.91 -0.12 -5.24
CA PRO A 139 -3.08 1.27 -4.82
C PRO A 139 -3.52 2.22 -5.92
N THR A 140 -3.19 1.90 -7.18
CA THR A 140 -3.45 2.73 -8.36
C THR A 140 -4.93 2.88 -8.71
N ILE A 141 -5.81 2.11 -8.09
CA ILE A 141 -7.26 2.24 -8.25
C ILE A 141 -7.94 2.82 -7.01
N LEU A 142 -7.17 3.21 -5.99
CA LEU A 142 -7.66 3.86 -4.78
C LEU A 142 -7.34 5.34 -4.83
N PHE A 143 -8.31 6.16 -4.47
CA PHE A 143 -8.21 7.61 -4.52
C PHE A 143 -8.77 8.23 -3.24
N PRO A 144 -8.21 9.34 -2.74
CA PRO A 144 -8.79 10.05 -1.62
C PRO A 144 -10.14 10.63 -2.04
N TRP A 145 -10.96 10.94 -1.04
CA TRP A 145 -12.14 11.79 -1.26
C TRP A 145 -11.71 13.12 -1.91
N GLU A 146 -12.52 13.68 -2.81
CA GLU A 146 -12.29 15.02 -3.39
C GLU A 146 -12.35 16.07 -2.27
N GLY A 147 -11.21 16.36 -1.67
CA GLY A 147 -11.05 17.33 -0.58
C GLY A 147 -9.65 17.21 0.00
N GLU A 148 -9.02 18.36 0.25
CA GLU A 148 -7.66 18.47 0.80
C GLU A 148 -7.40 17.40 1.87
N VAL A 149 -6.39 16.56 1.63
CA VAL A 149 -5.75 15.81 2.72
C VAL A 149 -5.18 16.90 3.64
N PRO A 150 -5.57 16.97 4.94
CA PRO A 150 -4.88 17.87 5.85
C PRO A 150 -3.40 17.52 5.78
N ALA A 151 -2.54 18.48 5.43
CA ALA A 151 -1.11 18.30 5.54
C ALA A 151 -0.86 17.71 6.93
N ARG A 152 -0.20 16.55 7.00
CA ARG A 152 0.06 15.80 8.25
C ARG A 152 0.25 16.83 9.36
N GLN A 153 -0.63 16.87 10.36
CA GLN A 153 -0.39 17.64 11.58
C GLN A 153 0.73 16.94 12.36
N ALA A 154 1.92 16.91 11.76
CA ALA A 154 3.14 16.69 12.50
C ALA A 154 3.32 17.98 13.28
N GLU A 155 3.06 17.93 14.57
CA GLU A 155 3.74 18.84 15.48
C GLU A 155 5.22 18.80 15.06
N ALA A 156 5.74 19.93 14.59
CA ALA A 156 7.06 20.01 14.00
C ALA A 156 8.09 19.67 15.09
N ALA A 157 8.40 18.38 15.23
CA ALA A 157 9.59 17.95 15.92
C ALA A 157 10.74 18.66 15.22
N GLN A 158 11.44 19.54 15.94
CA GLN A 158 12.61 20.25 15.43
C GLN A 158 13.63 19.19 14.99
N ILE A 159 13.72 18.96 13.68
CA ILE A 159 14.61 17.96 13.11
C ILE A 159 16.03 18.52 13.12
N ALA A 160 16.88 17.99 14.00
CA ALA A 160 18.31 18.11 13.82
C ALA A 160 18.71 17.25 12.62
N THR A 161 19.39 17.84 11.64
CA THR A 161 19.97 17.10 10.51
C THR A 161 20.97 16.09 11.09
N PRO A 162 20.77 14.77 10.93
CA PRO A 162 21.79 13.82 11.38
C PRO A 162 23.07 14.05 10.56
N PRO A 163 24.25 13.96 11.20
CA PRO A 163 25.51 14.11 10.49
C PRO A 163 25.62 13.09 9.35
N ALA A 164 26.18 13.52 8.23
CA ALA A 164 26.43 12.66 7.07
C ALA A 164 27.21 11.42 7.51
N GLY A 165 26.66 10.23 7.22
CA GLY A 165 27.23 8.93 7.63
C GLY A 165 26.38 8.14 8.62
N ALA A 166 25.60 8.81 9.48
CA ALA A 166 24.76 8.12 10.47
C ALA A 166 23.69 7.22 9.83
N VAL A 167 23.17 7.62 8.66
CA VAL A 167 22.21 6.81 7.90
C VAL A 167 22.88 5.54 7.36
N ALA A 168 24.13 5.62 6.90
CA ALA A 168 24.87 4.47 6.37
C ALA A 168 25.21 3.44 7.46
N ASP A 169 25.50 3.89 8.68
CA ASP A 169 25.80 3.03 9.83
C ASP A 169 24.54 2.33 10.38
N SER A 170 23.40 3.03 10.43
CA SER A 170 22.11 2.43 10.81
C SER A 170 21.67 1.36 9.82
N LEU A 171 21.88 1.66 8.54
CA LEU A 171 21.64 0.77 7.43
C LEU A 171 22.51 -0.51 7.57
N TRP A 172 23.82 -0.40 7.82
CA TRP A 172 24.71 -1.54 8.09
C TRP A 172 24.28 -2.41 9.28
N ARG A 173 23.76 -1.80 10.35
CA ARG A 173 23.33 -2.50 11.58
C ARG A 173 22.05 -3.34 11.41
N VAL A 174 21.19 -2.98 10.47
CA VAL A 174 19.96 -3.72 10.14
C VAL A 174 20.26 -4.95 9.25
N TRP A 175 21.40 -4.96 8.55
CA TRP A 175 21.62 -5.93 7.46
C TRP A 175 22.50 -7.14 7.78
N GLY A 176 23.33 -7.10 8.82
CA GLY A 176 24.15 -8.23 9.26
C GLY A 176 25.14 -8.77 8.20
N GLU A 177 26.28 -9.29 8.63
CA GLU A 177 27.15 -10.01 7.69
C GLU A 177 26.46 -11.30 7.23
N GLY A 178 26.16 -11.42 5.93
CA GLY A 178 25.78 -12.70 5.31
C GLY A 178 24.40 -12.81 4.64
N ALA A 179 23.60 -11.73 4.55
CA ALA A 179 22.38 -11.78 3.76
C ALA A 179 22.70 -11.63 2.25
N GLU A 180 22.46 -12.66 1.44
CA GLU A 180 22.50 -12.60 -0.03
C GLU A 180 21.37 -11.66 -0.56
N MET A 181 21.58 -10.34 -0.48
CA MET A 181 20.72 -9.35 -1.13
C MET A 181 21.24 -8.98 -2.52
N GLN A 182 20.32 -8.81 -3.47
CA GLN A 182 20.59 -8.13 -4.74
C GLN A 182 19.56 -7.00 -4.93
N PRO A 183 19.74 -5.86 -4.24
CA PRO A 183 18.87 -4.71 -4.43
C PRO A 183 18.95 -4.25 -5.89
N ARG A 184 17.80 -4.18 -6.55
CA ARG A 184 17.69 -3.81 -7.97
C ARG A 184 17.17 -2.41 -8.21
N GLY A 185 16.52 -1.81 -7.22
CA GLY A 185 15.97 -0.47 -7.34
C GLY A 185 15.60 0.12 -6.00
N VAL A 186 15.68 1.45 -5.93
CA VAL A 186 15.26 2.25 -4.78
C VAL A 186 14.32 3.36 -5.25
N ALA A 187 13.27 3.62 -4.51
CA ALA A 187 12.38 4.76 -4.71
C ALA A 187 12.13 5.44 -3.38
N VAL A 188 11.91 6.77 -3.39
CA VAL A 188 11.56 7.54 -2.20
C VAL A 188 10.21 8.19 -2.43
N SER A 189 9.27 8.00 -1.51
CA SER A 189 7.99 8.71 -1.57
C SER A 189 8.21 10.19 -1.28
N PRO A 190 7.83 11.11 -2.19
CA PRO A 190 7.99 12.54 -1.96
C PRO A 190 7.03 13.09 -0.88
N VAL A 191 5.97 12.33 -0.57
CA VAL A 191 4.95 12.72 0.42
C VAL A 191 5.35 12.23 1.82
N THR A 192 5.68 10.95 1.95
CA THR A 192 6.00 10.35 3.27
C THR A 192 7.49 10.38 3.59
N GLY A 193 8.35 10.41 2.58
CA GLY A 193 9.80 10.23 2.69
C GLY A 193 10.22 8.78 2.96
N TRP A 194 9.33 7.81 2.79
CA TRP A 194 9.67 6.39 2.91
C TRP A 194 10.56 5.94 1.77
N VAL A 195 11.51 5.06 2.09
CA VAL A 195 12.46 4.48 1.14
C VAL A 195 12.01 3.06 0.79
N TYR A 196 11.68 2.82 -0.46
CA TYR A 196 11.28 1.52 -0.98
C TYR A 196 12.50 0.89 -1.66
N VAL A 197 12.92 -0.28 -1.20
CA VAL A 197 14.02 -1.05 -1.78
C VAL A 197 13.45 -2.33 -2.36
N SER A 198 13.62 -2.54 -3.66
CA SER A 198 13.29 -3.81 -4.31
C SER A 198 14.50 -4.73 -4.26
N ASP A 199 14.37 -5.85 -3.56
CA ASP A 199 15.36 -6.92 -3.52
C ASP A 199 14.89 -8.10 -4.38
N ALA A 200 15.56 -8.28 -5.51
CA ALA A 200 15.21 -9.28 -6.50
C ALA A 200 15.65 -10.69 -6.10
N ALA A 201 16.70 -10.84 -5.29
CA ALA A 201 17.14 -12.15 -4.79
C ALA A 201 16.19 -12.65 -3.69
N SER A 202 15.80 -11.76 -2.78
CA SER A 202 14.87 -12.08 -1.70
C SER A 202 13.40 -12.16 -2.15
N ARG A 203 13.10 -11.74 -3.39
CA ARG A 203 11.75 -11.54 -3.93
C ARG A 203 10.90 -10.68 -3.00
N ARG A 204 11.46 -9.55 -2.55
CA ARG A 204 10.79 -8.66 -1.61
C ARG A 204 10.87 -7.21 -2.02
N VAL A 205 9.88 -6.43 -1.60
CA VAL A 205 9.98 -4.97 -1.50
C VAL A 205 10.00 -4.64 -0.03
N GLN A 206 11.06 -3.95 0.40
CA GLN A 206 11.24 -3.48 1.77
C GLN A 206 10.99 -1.98 1.80
N VAL A 207 10.26 -1.51 2.80
CA VAL A 207 9.92 -0.10 2.99
C VAL A 207 10.57 0.34 4.29
N PHE A 208 11.31 1.43 4.24
CA PHE A 208 12.01 2.00 5.37
C PHE A 208 11.52 3.42 5.63
N ASP A 209 11.66 3.87 6.87
CA ASP A 209 11.46 5.27 7.21
C ASP A 209 12.69 6.13 6.86
N ARG A 210 12.66 7.41 7.26
CA ARG A 210 13.76 8.35 7.01
C ARG A 210 14.99 8.10 7.88
N ALA A 211 14.85 7.34 8.97
CA ALA A 211 15.95 6.95 9.86
C ALA A 211 16.64 5.65 9.39
N GLY A 212 16.06 4.97 8.40
CA GLY A 212 16.55 3.69 7.88
C GLY A 212 16.00 2.49 8.65
N GLU A 213 14.98 2.68 9.49
CA GLU A 213 14.29 1.58 10.16
C GLU A 213 13.32 0.91 9.19
N LEU A 214 13.29 -0.42 9.19
CA LEU A 214 12.39 -1.20 8.34
C LEU A 214 10.95 -1.03 8.85
N LEU A 215 10.11 -0.38 8.05
CA LEU A 215 8.68 -0.29 8.30
C LEU A 215 7.97 -1.58 7.89
N PHE A 216 8.35 -2.15 6.75
CA PHE A 216 7.63 -3.28 6.16
C PHE A 216 8.45 -4.05 5.11
N ALA A 217 8.09 -5.32 4.86
CA ALA A 217 8.60 -6.10 3.73
C ALA A 217 7.52 -6.99 3.09
N ALA A 218 7.12 -6.70 1.84
CA ALA A 218 6.22 -7.56 1.04
C ALA A 218 7.02 -8.59 0.23
N ARG A 219 6.47 -9.79 0.03
CA ARG A 219 7.00 -10.76 -0.94
C ARG A 219 6.35 -10.57 -2.31
N CYS A 220 7.15 -10.62 -3.38
CA CYS A 220 6.70 -10.40 -4.74
C CYS A 220 6.15 -11.67 -5.44
N TRP A 221 6.31 -12.88 -4.86
CA TRP A 221 5.74 -14.14 -5.42
C TRP A 221 5.48 -15.24 -4.36
N PRO A 222 4.48 -16.14 -4.58
CA PRO A 222 4.25 -17.33 -3.74
C PRO A 222 5.35 -18.40 -3.87
N ARG A 223 5.49 -19.28 -2.87
CA ARG A 223 6.37 -20.47 -2.95
C ARG A 223 5.84 -21.44 -4.02
N GLY A 224 6.63 -21.73 -5.05
CA GLY A 224 6.34 -22.80 -6.02
C GLY A 224 6.79 -22.57 -7.47
N ALA A 225 7.13 -21.36 -7.89
CA ALA A 225 7.66 -21.12 -9.23
C ALA A 225 9.15 -21.51 -9.32
N ASN A 226 9.42 -22.77 -9.69
CA ASN A 226 10.74 -23.22 -10.09
C ASN A 226 11.15 -22.53 -11.39
N MET A 227 12.12 -21.61 -11.35
CA MET A 227 12.98 -21.37 -12.52
C MET A 227 14.27 -22.14 -12.29
N ALA A 228 14.42 -23.21 -13.06
CA ALA A 228 15.65 -23.97 -13.16
C ALA A 228 16.82 -23.04 -13.53
N ARG A 229 17.98 -23.26 -12.90
CA ARG A 229 19.24 -22.64 -13.29
C ARG A 229 19.59 -23.10 -14.70
N GLY A 230 19.38 -22.24 -15.69
CA GLY A 230 19.74 -22.46 -17.08
C GLY A 230 20.25 -21.13 -17.67
N ARG A 231 21.36 -21.21 -18.40
CA ARG A 231 22.11 -20.09 -18.97
C ARG A 231 21.22 -19.04 -19.66
N ALA A 232 21.70 -17.80 -19.61
CA ALA A 232 21.15 -16.65 -20.32
C ALA A 232 20.71 -17.01 -21.75
N SER A 233 19.41 -17.04 -21.96
CA SER A 233 18.77 -16.82 -23.24
C SER A 233 17.73 -15.72 -23.03
N SER A 234 17.76 -14.75 -23.93
CA SER A 234 16.97 -13.52 -23.91
C SER A 234 15.49 -13.77 -23.62
N ILE A 235 15.03 -13.32 -22.46
CA ILE A 235 13.61 -13.14 -22.18
C ILE A 235 13.27 -11.71 -22.62
N SER A 236 12.48 -11.58 -23.67
CA SER A 236 11.96 -10.29 -24.12
C SER A 236 11.16 -9.62 -22.99
N PRO A 237 11.31 -8.30 -22.80
CA PRO A 237 10.51 -7.59 -21.80
C PRO A 237 9.01 -7.69 -22.15
N PRO A 238 8.12 -7.71 -21.14
CA PRO A 238 6.68 -7.69 -21.37
C PRO A 238 6.30 -6.46 -22.19
N THR A 239 5.58 -6.69 -23.28
CA THR A 239 5.03 -5.63 -24.12
C THR A 239 3.84 -5.02 -23.40
N TRP A 240 3.99 -3.77 -22.96
CA TRP A 240 2.89 -2.93 -22.50
C TRP A 240 1.97 -2.58 -23.68
N PRO A 241 0.63 -2.57 -23.51
CA PRO A 241 -0.30 -2.27 -24.59
C PRO A 241 -0.38 -0.74 -24.80
N TRP A 242 0.69 -0.14 -25.32
CA TRP A 242 0.63 1.14 -26.02
C TRP A 242 0.96 0.87 -27.48
N GLY A 243 -0.05 0.41 -28.21
CA GLY A 243 -0.02 0.44 -29.66
C GLY A 243 -0.35 1.84 -30.15
N GLN A 244 0.66 2.60 -30.56
CA GLN A 244 0.67 3.29 -31.86
C GLN A 244 2.00 4.02 -32.08
N THR A 245 2.74 3.55 -33.08
CA THR A 245 3.91 4.20 -33.67
C THR A 245 3.45 5.28 -34.64
N ALA A 246 3.70 6.54 -34.34
CA ALA A 246 3.73 7.59 -35.36
C ALA A 246 5.17 7.71 -35.87
N ARG A 247 5.39 7.29 -37.12
CA ARG A 247 6.59 7.65 -37.90
C ARG A 247 6.33 8.98 -38.58
N TYR A 248 7.26 9.92 -38.48
CA TYR A 248 7.47 10.94 -39.49
C TYR A 248 8.95 10.91 -39.91
N THR A 249 9.14 10.91 -41.23
CA THR A 249 10.40 11.10 -41.96
C THR A 249 11.04 12.43 -41.66
#